data_AF-A0A8T1TQY2-F1
#
_entry.id   AF-A0A8T1TQY2-F1
#
_cell.length_a   1.000
_cell.length_b   1.000
_cell.length_c   1.000
_cell.angle_alpha   90.00
_cell.angle_beta   90.00
_cell.angle_gamma   90.00
#
_symmetry.space_group_name_H-M   'P 1'
#
loop_
_entity.id
_entity.type
_entity.pdbx_description
1 polymer ?
#
loop_
_entity_poly.entity_id
_entity_poly.type
_entity_poly.pdbx_seq_one_letter_code
_entity_poly.pdbx_strand_id
1 'polypeptide(L)'
;MNVSDLGLFNSLQSLQHKTPTFDPDGLIAAVDASFAKFGSRTLDKCFLTLQKALGTVIACKGGNNYSLPRVRKFHIRNGISPIALPVDDTVVTEGYRHLR
;
A
#
# COMPACT_ATOMS: atom_id res chain seq x y z
N MET A 1 -4.60 -6.78 5.43
CA MET A 1 -3.96 -5.72 4.63
C MET A 1 -4.17 -6.01 3.16
N ASN A 2 -4.77 -5.11 2.40
CA ASN A 2 -4.98 -5.27 0.96
C ASN A 2 -4.45 -4.05 0.18
N VAL A 3 -4.31 -4.17 -1.14
CA VAL A 3 -3.76 -3.09 -1.99
C VAL A 3 -4.72 -1.90 -2.13
N SER A 4 -6.03 -2.15 -2.09
CA SER A 4 -7.07 -1.12 -2.22
C SER A 4 -7.11 -0.17 -1.02
N ASP A 5 -7.00 -0.72 0.20
CA ASP A 5 -6.91 0.01 1.47
C ASP A 5 -5.68 0.92 1.46
N LEU A 6 -4.52 0.39 1.05
CA LEU A 6 -3.26 1.14 1.01
C LEU A 6 -3.25 2.25 -0.04
N GLY A 7 -3.99 2.05 -1.14
CA GLY A 7 -3.96 2.92 -2.30
C GLY A 7 -5.22 3.76 -2.47
N LEU A 8 -6.23 3.15 -3.10
CA LEU A 8 -7.42 3.83 -3.58
C LEU A 8 -8.26 4.38 -2.42
N PHE A 9 -8.58 3.56 -1.42
CA PHE A 9 -9.44 3.99 -0.31
C PHE A 9 -8.78 5.02 0.59
N ASN A 10 -7.48 4.88 0.86
CA ASN A 10 -6.72 5.93 1.56
C ASN A 10 -6.72 7.26 0.80
N SER A 11 -6.59 7.21 -0.54
CA SER A 11 -6.66 8.41 -1.39
C SER A 11 -8.05 9.04 -1.39
N LEU A 12 -9.10 8.22 -1.46
CA LEU A 12 -10.50 8.63 -1.39
C LEU A 12 -10.84 9.26 -0.03
N GLN A 13 -10.40 8.65 1.07
CA GLN A 13 -10.60 9.20 2.41
C GLN A 13 -9.89 10.57 2.55
N SER A 14 -8.66 10.69 2.05
CA SER A 14 -7.96 11.99 2.03
C SER A 14 -8.70 13.05 1.20
N LEU A 15 -9.36 12.65 0.12
CA LEU A 15 -10.16 13.54 -0.72
C LEU A 15 -11.46 13.93 -0.01
N GLN A 16 -12.15 13.00 0.64
CA GLN A 16 -13.37 13.26 1.40
C GLN A 16 -13.14 14.32 2.50
N HIS A 17 -12.00 14.29 3.18
CA HIS A 17 -11.65 15.32 4.17
C HIS A 17 -11.44 16.72 3.56
N LYS A 18 -11.21 16.82 2.25
CA LYS A 18 -10.94 18.08 1.53
C LYS A 18 -12.11 18.55 0.68
N THR A 19 -13.02 17.65 0.33
CA THR A 19 -14.12 17.89 -0.59
C THR A 19 -15.41 17.44 0.08
N PRO A 20 -16.20 18.37 0.62
CA PRO A 20 -17.50 18.02 1.17
C PRO A 20 -18.44 17.62 0.01
N THR A 21 -18.97 16.42 0.09
CA THR A 21 -20.00 15.87 -0.82
C THR A 21 -21.33 15.89 -0.08
N PHE A 22 -22.36 16.50 -0.64
CA PHE A 22 -23.64 16.74 0.05
C PHE A 22 -24.76 15.83 -0.41
N ASP A 23 -24.53 15.05 -1.46
CA ASP A 23 -25.49 14.17 -2.10
C ASP A 23 -24.78 12.95 -2.75
N PRO A 24 -25.53 11.89 -3.08
CA PRO A 24 -24.97 10.69 -3.70
C PRO A 24 -24.27 10.93 -5.04
N ASP A 25 -24.76 11.85 -5.87
CA ASP A 25 -24.18 12.13 -7.19
C ASP A 25 -22.80 12.79 -7.04
N GLY A 26 -22.66 13.71 -6.08
CA GLY A 26 -21.39 14.31 -5.70
C GLY A 26 -20.38 13.29 -5.17
N LEU A 27 -20.86 12.27 -4.43
CA LEU A 27 -20.01 11.17 -3.97
C LEU A 27 -19.51 10.31 -5.14
N ILE A 28 -20.41 9.95 -6.07
CA ILE A 28 -20.06 9.18 -7.28
C ILE A 28 -19.01 9.94 -8.10
N ALA A 29 -19.23 11.22 -8.36
CA ALA A 29 -18.29 12.07 -9.11
C ALA A 29 -16.92 12.18 -8.43
N ALA A 30 -16.87 12.25 -7.09
CA ALA A 30 -15.62 12.28 -6.33
C ALA A 30 -14.85 10.96 -6.44
N VAL A 31 -15.56 9.82 -6.40
CA VAL A 31 -14.97 8.49 -6.57
C VAL A 31 -14.40 8.33 -7.98
N ASP A 32 -15.18 8.68 -9.01
CA ASP A 32 -14.73 8.62 -10.40
C ASP A 32 -13.52 9.50 -10.66
N ALA A 33 -13.53 10.74 -10.13
CA ALA A 33 -12.39 11.65 -10.25
C ALA A 33 -11.14 11.12 -9.53
N SER A 34 -11.30 10.46 -8.38
CA SER A 34 -10.18 9.84 -7.67
C SER A 34 -9.62 8.64 -8.44
N PHE A 35 -10.50 7.80 -8.98
CA PHE A 35 -10.12 6.66 -9.81
C PHE A 35 -9.41 7.10 -11.09
N ALA A 36 -9.91 8.12 -11.79
CA ALA A 36 -9.28 8.69 -12.97
C ALA A 36 -7.87 9.26 -12.69
N LYS A 37 -7.65 9.81 -11.48
CA LYS A 37 -6.33 10.26 -11.01
C LYS A 37 -5.43 9.11 -10.54
N PHE A 38 -5.99 7.93 -10.29
CA PHE A 38 -5.27 6.76 -9.79
C PHE A 38 -4.53 6.06 -10.93
N GLY A 39 -3.38 6.63 -11.33
CA GLY A 39 -2.57 6.08 -12.41
C GLY A 39 -1.84 4.78 -12.05
N SER A 40 -1.41 4.04 -13.09
CA SER A 40 -0.63 2.79 -12.96
C SER A 40 0.58 2.91 -12.02
N ARG A 41 1.28 4.04 -12.08
CA ARG A 41 2.43 4.31 -11.19
C ARG A 41 2.06 4.38 -9.71
N THR A 42 0.84 4.81 -9.38
CA THR A 42 0.36 4.82 -8.00
C THR A 42 0.06 3.39 -7.56
N LEU A 43 -0.59 2.60 -8.43
CA LEU A 43 -0.85 1.19 -8.19
C LEU A 43 0.44 0.40 -7.95
N ASP A 44 1.47 0.60 -8.77
CA ASP A 44 2.80 -0.02 -8.60
C ASP A 44 3.37 0.26 -7.20
N LYS A 45 3.28 1.51 -6.74
CA LYS A 45 3.75 1.89 -5.41
C LYS A 45 2.92 1.23 -4.31
N CYS A 46 1.62 1.06 -4.50
CA CYS A 46 0.76 0.36 -3.55
C CYS A 46 1.17 -1.11 -3.43
N PHE A 47 1.46 -1.78 -4.55
CA PHE A 47 1.98 -3.15 -4.54
C PHE A 47 3.34 -3.26 -3.84
N LEU A 48 4.28 -2.36 -4.14
CA LEU A 48 5.57 -2.35 -3.42
C LEU A 48 5.41 -2.10 -1.92
N THR A 49 4.50 -1.19 -1.55
CA THR A 49 4.20 -0.89 -0.14
C THR A 49 3.59 -2.11 0.56
N LEU A 50 2.67 -2.83 -0.10
CA LEU A 50 2.09 -4.07 0.40
C LEU A 50 3.17 -5.12 0.65
N GLN A 51 4.06 -5.35 -0.32
CA GLN A 51 5.16 -6.32 -0.17
C GLN A 51 6.06 -5.98 1.02
N LYS A 52 6.41 -4.70 1.19
CA LYS A 52 7.25 -4.28 2.31
C LYS A 52 6.55 -4.47 3.64
N ALA A 53 5.26 -4.17 3.70
CA ALA A 53 4.45 -4.32 4.90
C ALA A 53 4.24 -5.80 5.27
N LEU A 54 4.07 -6.70 4.29
CA LEU A 54 4.07 -8.15 4.52
C LEU A 54 5.41 -8.63 5.11
N GLY A 55 6.54 -8.12 4.61
CA GLY A 55 7.84 -8.39 5.24
C GLY A 55 7.92 -7.95 6.70
N THR A 56 7.31 -6.81 7.04
CA THR A 56 7.21 -6.34 8.43
C THR A 56 6.29 -7.22 9.28
N VAL A 57 5.18 -7.70 8.74
CA VAL A 57 4.30 -8.66 9.44
C VAL A 57 5.08 -9.92 9.81
N ILE A 58 5.90 -10.45 8.90
CA ILE A 58 6.75 -11.62 9.16
C ILE A 58 7.75 -11.30 10.28
N ALA A 59 8.44 -10.15 10.20
CA ALA A 59 9.38 -9.71 11.24
C ALA A 59 8.71 -9.53 12.62
N CYS A 60 7.45 -9.10 12.63
CA CYS A 60 6.63 -8.95 13.84
C CYS A 60 5.87 -10.24 14.22
N LYS A 61 6.23 -11.40 13.65
CA LYS A 61 5.64 -12.70 13.98
C LYS A 61 4.11 -12.74 13.83
N GLY A 62 3.59 -12.06 12.81
CA GLY A 62 2.14 -11.97 12.56
C GLY A 62 1.42 -10.86 13.34
N GLY A 63 2.10 -10.16 14.25
CA GLY A 63 1.55 -9.00 14.95
C GLY A 63 1.28 -7.82 14.02
N ASN A 64 0.42 -6.88 14.44
CA ASN A 64 0.04 -5.68 13.69
C ASN A 64 0.66 -4.38 14.26
N ASN A 65 1.43 -4.47 15.34
CA ASN A 65 2.02 -3.32 16.02
C ASN A 65 3.32 -2.88 15.33
N TYR A 66 3.19 -2.42 14.09
CA TYR A 66 4.30 -1.89 13.31
C TYR A 66 3.90 -0.62 12.57
N SER A 67 4.86 0.29 12.44
CA SER A 67 4.70 1.44 11.55
C SER A 67 4.73 0.99 10.10
N LEU A 68 3.84 1.54 9.27
CA LEU A 68 3.86 1.24 7.84
C LEU A 68 5.22 1.60 7.23
N PRO A 69 5.92 0.64 6.61
CA PRO A 69 7.27 0.87 6.13
C PRO A 69 7.23 1.79 4.91
N ARG A 70 8.02 2.87 4.94
CA ARG A 70 8.08 3.84 3.85
C ARG A 70 8.92 3.29 2.69
N VAL A 71 8.28 3.02 1.55
CA VAL A 71 9.00 2.68 0.31
C VAL A 71 9.65 3.94 -0.26
N ARG A 72 10.96 4.10 -0.06
CA ARG A 72 11.72 5.19 -0.71
C ARG A 72 11.69 5.01 -2.23
N LYS A 73 11.71 6.13 -2.97
CA LYS A 73 11.72 6.20 -4.45
C LYS A 73 12.80 5.33 -5.13
N PHE A 74 13.80 4.87 -4.37
CA PHE A 74 14.95 4.09 -4.84
C PHE A 74 14.59 2.80 -5.59
N HIS A 75 13.42 2.21 -5.33
CA HIS A 75 12.99 1.00 -6.01
C HIS A 75 12.46 1.26 -7.42
N ILE A 76 12.08 2.50 -7.77
CA ILE A 76 11.61 2.83 -9.12
C ILE A 76 12.80 3.41 -9.90
N ARG A 77 13.51 2.58 -10.67
CA ARG A 77 14.55 3.05 -11.59
C ARG A 77 13.96 3.30 -12.97
N ASN A 78 14.21 4.48 -13.53
CA ASN A 78 13.75 4.85 -14.89
C ASN A 78 12.25 4.64 -15.13
N GLY A 79 11.44 4.75 -14.08
CA GLY A 79 10.00 4.54 -14.16
C GLY A 79 9.54 3.09 -14.09
N ILE A 80 10.45 2.11 -14.05
CA ILE A 80 10.19 0.68 -13.93
C ILE A 80 10.15 0.30 -12.45
N SER A 81 9.07 -0.36 -12.04
CA SER A 81 8.91 -0.91 -10.69
C SER A 81 9.40 -2.36 -10.67
N PRO A 82 10.13 -2.82 -9.65
CA PRO A 82 10.45 -4.23 -9.51
C PRO A 82 9.18 -5.02 -9.23
N ILE A 83 9.11 -6.24 -9.75
CA ILE A 83 8.00 -7.15 -9.51
C ILE A 83 7.98 -7.57 -8.04
N ALA A 84 9.16 -7.78 -7.44
CA ALA A 84 9.32 -8.20 -6.06
C ALA A 84 10.40 -7.38 -5.32
N LEU A 85 10.14 -7.07 -4.06
CA LEU A 85 11.13 -6.52 -3.13
C LEU A 85 11.83 -7.65 -2.37
N PRO A 86 13.15 -7.56 -2.16
CA PRO A 86 13.85 -8.52 -1.31
C PRO A 86 13.38 -8.38 0.14
N VAL A 87 13.24 -9.53 0.79
CA VAL A 87 13.03 -9.66 2.23
C VAL A 87 14.30 -10.27 2.81
N ASP A 88 14.68 -9.83 4.01
CA ASP A 88 15.89 -10.33 4.66
C ASP A 88 15.74 -11.82 5.03
N ASP A 89 16.73 -12.65 4.67
CA ASP A 89 16.72 -14.09 4.89
C ASP A 89 16.58 -14.45 6.39
N THR A 90 17.09 -13.61 7.28
CA THR A 90 16.94 -13.80 8.73
C THR A 90 15.48 -13.66 9.16
N VAL A 91 14.77 -12.68 8.59
CA VAL A 91 13.33 -12.46 8.84
C VAL A 91 12.51 -13.65 8.34
N VAL A 92 12.83 -14.16 7.16
CA VAL A 92 12.16 -15.34 6.60
C VAL A 92 12.40 -16.57 7.48
N THR A 93 13.65 -16.80 7.88
CA THR A 93 14.04 -17.94 8.71
C THR A 93 13.37 -17.90 10.08
N GLU A 94 13.38 -16.75 10.75
CA GLU A 94 12.69 -16.56 12.04
C GLU A 94 11.17 -16.72 11.91
N GLY A 95 10.59 -16.21 10.82
CA GLY A 95 9.17 -16.40 10.51
C GLY A 95 8.80 -17.89 10.44
N TYR A 96 9.58 -18.70 9.73
CA TYR A 96 9.36 -20.15 9.66
C TYR A 96 9.53 -20.86 11.02
N ARG A 97 10.47 -20.41 11.86
CA ARG A 97 10.63 -20.95 13.22
C ARG A 97 9.40 -20.72 14.09
N HIS A 98 8.70 -19.60 13.90
CA HIS A 98 7.52 -19.25 14.68
C HIS A 98 6.25 -20.02 14.27
N LEU A 99 6.26 -20.68 13.10
CA LEU A 99 5.14 -21.50 12.62
C LEU A 99 5.23 -22.97 13.04
N ARG A 100 6.33 -23.38 13.70
CA ARG A 100 6.55 -24.72 14.24
C ARG A 100 6.34 -24.73 15.74
#